data_AF-A0A1C6UKF8-F1
#
_entry.id   AF-A0A1C6UKF8-F1
#
_cell.length_a   1.000
_cell.length_b   1.000
_cell.length_c   1.000
_cell.angle_alpha   90.00
_cell.angle_beta   90.00
_cell.angle_gamma   90.00
#
_symmetry.space_group_name_H-M   'P 1'
#
loop_
_entity.id
_entity.type
_entity.pdbx_description
1 polymer ?
#
loop_
_entity_poly.entity_id
_entity_poly.type
_entity_poly.pdbx_seq_one_letter_code
_entity_poly.pdbx_strand_id
1 'polypeptide(L)'
;MAAAPPHPPSWLAFDTEPPVDPTGVVLAGTAARTRAGLFDALAAALALPDYFGRNWDALADVLADRLDAGPLTLVVSDAAELLADEPPAQLGTLLDLLGGVATGGHEPLRLVLRERARRLPAVRRRIGAALAGVAAPPGPAAAPPLDRHPDGRDREPPR
;
A
#
# COMPACT_ATOMS: atom_id res chain seq x y z
N MET A 1 -14.13 -31.28 -10.49
CA MET A 1 -14.37 -30.24 -9.46
C MET A 1 -13.55 -29.01 -9.84
N ALA A 2 -14.20 -27.97 -10.37
CA ALA A 2 -13.51 -26.69 -10.59
C ALA A 2 -13.18 -26.11 -9.21
N ALA A 3 -11.89 -25.94 -8.91
CA ALA A 3 -11.50 -25.17 -7.73
C ALA A 3 -12.09 -23.77 -7.90
N ALA A 4 -12.98 -23.37 -6.99
CA ALA A 4 -13.46 -22.01 -6.94
C ALA A 4 -12.23 -21.09 -6.92
N PRO A 5 -12.19 -20.03 -7.74
CA PRO A 5 -11.05 -19.12 -7.72
C PRO A 5 -10.89 -18.63 -6.28
N PRO A 6 -9.66 -18.52 -5.74
CA PRO A 6 -9.45 -18.01 -4.39
C PRO A 6 -10.15 -16.66 -4.31
N HIS A 7 -11.19 -16.61 -3.49
CA HIS A 7 -11.99 -15.42 -3.28
C HIS A 7 -11.04 -14.44 -2.61
N PRO A 8 -10.90 -13.20 -3.12
CA PRO A 8 -10.18 -12.19 -2.37
C PRO A 8 -10.82 -12.08 -0.97
N PRO A 9 -10.02 -11.79 0.06
CA PRO A 9 -10.59 -11.61 1.39
C PRO A 9 -11.68 -10.54 1.36
N SER A 10 -12.68 -10.65 2.24
CA SER A 10 -13.88 -9.80 2.23
C SER A 10 -13.60 -8.30 2.38
N TRP A 11 -12.44 -7.96 2.98
CA TRP A 11 -11.92 -6.60 3.11
C TRP A 11 -11.32 -6.05 1.81
N LEU A 12 -11.03 -6.88 0.79
CA LEU A 12 -10.42 -6.46 -0.46
C LEU A 12 -11.40 -6.55 -1.64
N ALA A 13 -11.61 -5.43 -2.32
CA ALA A 13 -12.40 -5.33 -3.54
C ALA A 13 -11.59 -4.70 -4.69
N PHE A 14 -11.97 -5.06 -5.91
CA PHE A 14 -11.43 -4.51 -7.14
C PHE A 14 -12.54 -3.80 -7.89
N ASP A 15 -12.28 -2.59 -8.35
CA ASP A 15 -13.27 -1.75 -9.02
C ASP A 15 -12.71 -1.17 -10.32
N THR A 16 -13.56 -1.09 -11.35
CA THR A 16 -13.17 -0.56 -12.67
C THR A 16 -13.92 0.70 -13.08
N GLU A 17 -14.93 1.11 -12.31
CA GLU A 17 -15.75 2.27 -12.62
C GLU A 17 -15.39 3.44 -11.68
N PRO A 18 -15.45 4.68 -12.15
CA PRO A 18 -15.60 5.78 -11.21
C PRO A 18 -17.00 5.66 -10.58
N PRO A 19 -17.15 5.40 -9.28
CA PRO A 19 -18.41 5.62 -8.61
C PRO A 19 -18.69 7.11 -8.73
N VAL A 20 -19.96 7.43 -8.91
CA VAL A 20 -20.45 8.81 -8.87
C VAL A 20 -20.08 9.47 -7.53
N ASP A 21 -19.95 8.67 -6.46
CA ASP A 21 -19.42 9.07 -5.15
C ASP A 21 -18.61 7.93 -4.51
N PRO A 22 -17.27 8.02 -4.38
CA PRO A 22 -16.53 7.06 -3.57
C PRO A 22 -16.91 7.25 -2.10
N THR A 23 -17.70 6.34 -1.55
CA THR A 23 -17.96 6.31 -0.10
C THR A 23 -16.69 5.85 0.62
N GLY A 24 -15.84 6.80 1.01
CA GLY A 24 -14.59 6.50 1.73
C GLY A 24 -13.47 7.49 1.46
N VAL A 25 -12.30 7.16 2.00
CA VAL A 25 -11.07 7.93 1.88
C VAL A 25 -10.37 7.55 0.59
N VAL A 26 -10.25 8.52 -0.33
CA VAL A 26 -9.63 8.30 -1.64
C VAL A 26 -8.15 8.64 -1.60
N LEU A 27 -7.33 7.69 -2.06
CA LEU A 27 -5.88 7.83 -2.18
C LEU A 27 -5.47 7.65 -3.64
N ALA A 28 -4.66 8.59 -4.15
CA ALA A 28 -4.12 8.48 -5.50
C ALA A 28 -2.89 7.55 -5.50
N GLY A 29 -2.95 6.45 -6.24
CA GLY A 29 -1.83 5.52 -6.39
C GLY A 29 -0.59 6.19 -6.97
N THR A 30 -0.76 7.23 -7.79
CA THR A 30 0.32 8.08 -8.31
C THR A 30 1.06 8.85 -7.22
N ALA A 31 0.39 9.23 -6.13
CA ALA A 31 1.02 9.86 -4.97
C ALA A 31 1.67 8.82 -4.03
N ALA A 32 1.25 7.56 -4.12
CA ALA A 32 1.71 6.46 -3.28
C ALA A 32 2.60 5.45 -4.03
N ARG A 33 3.39 5.93 -4.99
CA ARG A 33 4.32 5.10 -5.77
C ARG A 33 5.51 4.58 -4.95
N THR A 34 5.87 5.29 -3.89
CA THR A 34 6.93 4.92 -2.93
C THR A 34 6.34 4.70 -1.54
N ARG A 35 7.08 4.04 -0.65
CA ARG A 35 6.63 3.85 0.74
C ARG A 35 6.42 5.18 1.46
N ALA A 36 7.33 6.14 1.25
CA ALA A 36 7.21 7.47 1.83
C ALA A 36 5.98 8.22 1.29
N GLY A 37 5.77 8.18 -0.03
CA GLY A 37 4.59 8.80 -0.67
C GLY A 37 3.28 8.18 -0.20
N LEU A 38 3.25 6.86 0.02
CA LEU A 38 2.09 6.18 0.59
C LEU A 38 1.75 6.70 1.99
N PHE A 39 2.75 6.80 2.87
CA PHE A 39 2.55 7.30 4.23
C PHE A 39 2.10 8.75 4.26
N ASP A 40 2.66 9.59 3.40
CA ASP A 40 2.28 11.00 3.30
C ASP A 40 0.85 11.15 2.75
N ALA A 41 0.52 10.41 1.70
CA ALA A 41 -0.83 10.40 1.13
C ALA A 41 -1.88 9.89 2.13
N LEU A 42 -1.56 8.86 2.93
CA LEU A 42 -2.43 8.37 4.00
C LEU A 42 -2.58 9.39 5.12
N ALA A 43 -1.48 10.03 5.53
CA ALA A 43 -1.52 11.06 6.56
C ALA A 43 -2.41 12.24 6.15
N ALA A 44 -2.27 12.71 4.92
CA ALA A 44 -3.12 13.76 4.37
C ALA A 44 -4.58 13.32 4.24
N ALA A 45 -4.84 12.13 3.71
CA ALA A 45 -6.20 11.67 3.42
C ALA A 45 -7.00 11.30 4.68
N LEU A 46 -6.33 10.81 5.73
CA LEU A 46 -6.94 10.49 7.03
C LEU A 46 -6.83 11.63 8.05
N ALA A 47 -6.24 12.77 7.67
CA ALA A 47 -5.93 13.89 8.56
C ALA A 47 -5.17 13.44 9.83
N LEU A 48 -4.16 12.59 9.63
CA LEU A 48 -3.35 12.07 10.73
C LEU A 48 -2.48 13.17 11.35
N PRO A 49 -2.17 13.06 12.65
CA PRO A 49 -1.31 14.03 13.32
C PRO A 49 0.10 14.09 12.72
N ASP A 50 0.74 15.26 12.78
CA ASP A 50 2.09 15.51 12.24
C ASP A 50 3.18 14.63 12.86
N TYR A 51 2.95 14.10 14.07
CA TYR A 51 3.85 13.16 14.75
C TYR A 51 3.72 11.72 14.24
N PHE A 52 2.89 11.46 13.23
CA PHE A 52 2.78 10.14 12.60
C PHE A 52 4.16 9.62 12.19
N GLY A 53 4.55 8.49 12.76
CA GLY A 53 5.90 7.94 12.66
C GLY A 53 6.32 7.44 11.28
N ARG A 54 5.45 7.54 10.25
CA ARG A 54 5.70 7.15 8.85
C ARG A 54 6.37 5.78 8.73
N ASN A 55 5.85 4.81 9.47
CA ASN A 55 6.31 3.43 9.48
C ASN A 55 5.10 2.48 9.53
N TRP A 56 5.32 1.20 9.23
CA TRP A 56 4.24 0.21 9.16
C TRP A 56 3.54 0.00 10.50
N ASP A 57 4.29 -0.07 11.60
CA ASP A 57 3.72 -0.28 12.94
C ASP A 57 2.80 0.90 13.35
N ALA A 58 3.29 2.13 13.16
CA ALA A 58 2.50 3.34 13.39
C ALA A 58 1.26 3.41 12.50
N LEU A 59 1.32 2.89 11.26
CA LEU A 59 0.15 2.83 10.39
C LEU A 59 -0.87 1.82 10.92
N ALA A 60 -0.43 0.65 11.39
CA ALA A 60 -1.32 -0.35 11.96
C ALA A 60 -2.05 0.20 13.20
N ASP A 61 -1.32 0.85 14.10
CA ASP A 61 -1.84 1.43 15.33
C ASP A 61 -2.91 2.50 15.05
N VAL A 62 -2.60 3.45 14.17
CA VAL A 62 -3.53 4.52 13.78
C VAL A 62 -4.77 3.98 13.05
N LEU A 63 -4.61 2.96 12.20
CA LEU A 63 -5.76 2.35 11.53
C LEU A 63 -6.64 1.58 12.50
N ALA A 64 -6.05 0.90 13.50
CA ALA A 64 -6.81 0.21 14.54
C ALA A 64 -7.63 1.21 15.36
N ASP A 65 -7.01 2.28 15.87
CA ASP A 65 -7.70 3.35 16.61
C ASP A 65 -8.82 3.99 15.77
N ARG A 66 -8.56 4.21 14.47
CA ARG A 66 -9.58 4.75 13.58
C ARG A 66 -10.74 3.78 13.35
N LEU A 67 -10.50 2.48 13.31
CA LEU A 67 -11.57 1.49 13.21
C LEU A 67 -12.39 1.40 14.50
N ASP A 68 -11.77 1.57 15.66
CA ASP A 68 -12.53 1.67 16.92
C ASP A 68 -13.50 2.86 16.94
N ALA A 69 -13.17 3.93 16.20
CA ALA A 69 -14.07 5.08 16.00
C ALA A 69 -15.15 4.87 14.91
N GLY A 70 -15.04 3.84 14.06
CA GLY A 70 -16.03 3.53 13.02
C GLY A 70 -15.44 2.87 11.76
N PRO A 71 -16.28 2.37 10.86
CA PRO A 71 -15.85 1.65 9.65
C PRO A 71 -15.01 2.55 8.73
N LEU A 72 -14.02 1.95 8.08
CA LEU A 72 -13.12 2.65 7.16
C LEU A 72 -13.12 2.00 5.78
N THR A 73 -13.46 2.78 4.76
CA THR A 73 -13.28 2.39 3.36
C THR A 73 -12.16 3.21 2.74
N LEU A 74 -11.11 2.55 2.30
CA LEU A 74 -9.94 3.11 1.63
C LEU A 74 -10.01 2.78 0.15
N VAL A 75 -10.03 3.81 -0.70
CA VAL A 75 -10.15 3.66 -2.16
C VAL A 75 -8.86 4.12 -2.81
N VAL A 76 -8.09 3.19 -3.39
CA VAL A 76 -6.86 3.52 -4.13
C VAL A 76 -7.18 3.67 -5.61
N SER A 77 -7.07 4.88 -6.14
CA SER A 77 -7.19 5.18 -7.57
C SER A 77 -5.87 4.94 -8.31
N ASP A 78 -5.91 4.59 -9.59
CA ASP A 78 -4.73 4.19 -10.37
C ASP A 78 -3.87 3.16 -9.61
N ALA A 79 -4.53 2.10 -9.10
CA ALA A 79 -3.92 1.10 -8.24
C ALA A 79 -2.72 0.37 -8.88
N ALA A 80 -2.53 0.43 -10.20
CA ALA A 80 -1.31 -0.03 -10.85
C ALA A 80 -0.05 0.70 -10.36
N GLU A 81 -0.19 1.98 -9.97
CA GLU A 81 0.92 2.84 -9.54
C GLU A 81 1.23 2.69 -8.03
N LEU A 82 0.34 2.09 -7.24
CA LEU A 82 0.56 1.88 -5.80
C LEU A 82 1.84 1.10 -5.55
N LEU A 83 2.78 1.68 -4.81
CA LEU A 83 4.10 1.12 -4.51
C LEU A 83 4.85 0.62 -5.76
N ALA A 84 4.59 1.21 -6.94
CA ALA A 84 5.18 0.74 -8.20
C ALA A 84 6.71 0.92 -8.26
N ASP A 85 7.25 1.87 -7.50
CA ASP A 85 8.70 2.13 -7.41
C ASP A 85 9.36 1.37 -6.24
N GLU A 86 8.60 0.54 -5.51
CA GLU A 86 9.07 -0.25 -4.37
C GLU A 86 9.15 -1.75 -4.69
N PRO A 87 9.97 -2.52 -3.95
CA PRO A 87 9.99 -3.97 -4.06
C PRO A 87 8.59 -4.56 -3.85
N PRO A 88 8.22 -5.64 -4.57
CA PRO A 88 6.90 -6.26 -4.46
C PRO A 88 6.59 -6.76 -3.03
N ALA A 89 7.61 -7.02 -2.23
CA ALA A 89 7.46 -7.36 -0.82
C ALA A 89 6.79 -6.24 0.01
N GLN A 90 7.03 -4.96 -0.30
CA GLN A 90 6.41 -3.84 0.42
C GLN A 90 4.89 -3.82 0.23
N LEU A 91 4.42 -4.17 -0.97
CA LEU A 91 3.00 -4.33 -1.23
C LEU A 91 2.41 -5.50 -0.43
N GLY A 92 3.16 -6.59 -0.30
CA GLY A 92 2.80 -7.70 0.59
C GLY A 92 2.65 -7.25 2.03
N THR A 93 3.64 -6.52 2.57
CA THR A 93 3.60 -5.98 3.94
C THR A 93 2.40 -5.06 4.17
N LEU A 94 2.07 -4.17 3.23
CA LEU A 94 0.88 -3.33 3.31
C LEU A 94 -0.40 -4.16 3.40
N LEU A 95 -0.53 -5.18 2.53
CA LEU A 95 -1.73 -6.03 2.49
C LEU A 95 -1.87 -6.93 3.72
N ASP A 96 -0.76 -7.44 4.23
CA ASP A 96 -0.70 -8.22 5.47
C ASP A 96 -1.17 -7.38 6.65
N LEU A 97 -0.61 -6.18 6.80
CA LEU A 97 -1.00 -5.22 7.83
C LEU A 97 -2.48 -4.88 7.76
N LEU A 98 -2.98 -4.52 6.57
CA LEU A 98 -4.40 -4.20 6.40
C LEU A 98 -5.30 -5.40 6.70
N GLY A 99 -4.87 -6.61 6.34
CA GLY A 99 -5.58 -7.85 6.68
C GLY A 99 -5.59 -8.12 8.18
N GLY A 100 -4.47 -7.90 8.87
CA GLY A 100 -4.35 -8.03 10.32
C GLY A 100 -5.27 -7.07 11.05
N VAL A 101 -5.24 -5.79 10.66
CA VAL A 101 -6.12 -4.75 11.21
C VAL A 101 -7.60 -5.05 10.90
N ALA A 102 -7.93 -5.47 9.68
CA ALA A 102 -9.31 -5.82 9.30
C ALA A 102 -9.85 -7.04 10.05
N THR A 103 -8.99 -7.95 10.50
CA THR A 103 -9.38 -9.16 11.24
C THR A 103 -9.43 -8.91 12.74
N GLY A 104 -8.58 -8.01 13.25
CA GLY A 104 -8.49 -7.68 14.68
C GLY A 104 -9.42 -6.54 15.12
N GLY A 105 -9.84 -5.68 14.20
CA GLY A 105 -10.70 -4.54 14.49
C GLY A 105 -12.16 -4.93 14.77
N HIS A 106 -12.84 -4.10 15.57
CA HIS A 106 -14.27 -4.24 15.85
C HIS A 106 -15.14 -3.83 14.65
N GLU A 107 -14.67 -2.85 13.88
CA GLU A 107 -15.36 -2.32 12.70
C GLU A 107 -14.70 -2.79 11.40
N PRO A 108 -15.47 -2.90 10.30
CA PRO A 108 -14.94 -3.40 9.04
C PRO A 108 -14.02 -2.37 8.36
N LEU A 109 -12.83 -2.83 7.99
CA LEU A 109 -11.96 -2.17 7.03
C LEU A 109 -12.23 -2.71 5.62
N ARG A 110 -12.37 -1.80 4.65
CA ARG A 110 -12.52 -2.15 3.24
C ARG A 110 -11.49 -1.42 2.39
N LEU A 111 -10.62 -2.15 1.72
CA LEU A 111 -9.71 -1.66 0.68
C LEU A 111 -10.33 -1.91 -0.71
N VAL A 112 -10.53 -0.83 -1.46
CA VAL A 112 -11.00 -0.87 -2.85
C VAL A 112 -9.87 -0.42 -3.77
N LEU A 113 -9.37 -1.34 -4.60
CA LEU A 113 -8.36 -1.03 -5.61
C LEU A 113 -9.06 -0.69 -6.92
N ARG A 114 -9.04 0.59 -7.28
CA ARG A 114 -9.61 1.09 -8.52
C ARG A 114 -8.57 1.17 -9.62
N GLU A 115 -8.88 0.55 -10.75
CA GLU A 115 -8.04 0.62 -11.93
C GLU A 115 -8.89 0.44 -13.20
N ARG A 116 -8.43 1.02 -14.31
CA ARG A 116 -9.05 0.84 -15.63
C ARG A 116 -9.12 -0.66 -15.97
N ALA A 117 -10.25 -1.08 -16.55
CA ALA A 117 -10.51 -2.49 -16.90
C ALA A 117 -9.35 -3.20 -17.63
N ARG A 118 -8.64 -2.47 -18.50
CA ARG A 118 -7.45 -2.97 -19.23
C ARG A 118 -6.24 -3.30 -18.35
N ARG A 119 -6.05 -2.59 -17.24
CA ARG A 119 -4.92 -2.78 -16.31
C ARG A 119 -5.29 -3.62 -15.09
N LEU A 120 -6.59 -3.77 -14.79
CA LEU A 120 -7.08 -4.56 -13.66
C LEU A 120 -6.53 -5.99 -13.58
N PRO A 121 -6.41 -6.78 -14.67
CA PRO A 121 -5.84 -8.12 -14.59
C PRO A 121 -4.39 -8.14 -14.09
N ALA A 122 -3.59 -7.13 -14.46
CA ALA A 122 -2.22 -6.99 -14.01
C ALA A 122 -2.17 -6.63 -12.51
N VAL A 123 -3.04 -5.72 -12.06
CA VAL A 123 -3.18 -5.37 -10.65
C VAL A 123 -3.61 -6.59 -9.82
N ARG A 124 -4.65 -7.30 -10.24
CA ARG A 124 -5.13 -8.53 -9.57
C ARG A 124 -4.02 -9.58 -9.43
N ARG A 125 -3.23 -9.79 -10.49
CA ARG A 125 -2.09 -10.72 -10.44
C ARG A 125 -1.03 -10.25 -9.45
N ARG A 126 -0.69 -8.96 -9.44
CA ARG A 126 0.30 -8.37 -8.53
C ARG A 126 -0.14 -8.51 -7.07
N ILE A 127 -1.40 -8.20 -6.78
CA ILE A 127 -1.99 -8.32 -5.44
C ILE A 127 -2.08 -9.79 -5.00
N GLY A 128 -2.51 -10.69 -5.90
CA GLY A 128 -2.54 -12.12 -5.61
C GLY A 128 -1.15 -12.69 -5.32
N ALA A 129 -0.13 -12.28 -6.07
CA ALA A 129 1.26 -12.67 -5.81
C ALA A 129 1.79 -12.10 -4.48
N ALA A 130 1.45 -10.85 -4.16
CA ALA A 130 1.83 -10.23 -2.89
C ALA A 130 1.20 -10.94 -1.68
N LEU A 131 -0.11 -11.24 -1.75
CA LEU A 131 -0.81 -12.01 -0.72
C LEU A 131 -0.24 -13.43 -0.55
N ALA A 132 0.13 -14.08 -1.66
CA ALA A 132 0.74 -15.41 -1.61
C ALA A 132 2.18 -15.37 -1.05
N GLY A 133 2.92 -14.29 -1.31
CA GLY A 133 4.30 -14.11 -0.86
C GLY A 133 4.45 -13.80 0.63
N VAL A 134 3.42 -13.21 1.26
CA VAL A 134 3.37 -12.91 2.71
C VAL A 134 3.39 -14.17 3.58
N ALA A 135 2.97 -15.32 3.05
CA ALA A 135 3.07 -16.60 3.77
C ALA A 135 4.53 -17.04 4.03
N ALA A 136 5.53 -16.36 3.45
CA ALA A 136 6.93 -16.49 3.82
C ALA A 136 7.32 -15.34 4.77
N PRO A 137 7.98 -15.61 5.91
CA PRO A 137 8.26 -14.58 6.92
C PRO A 137 9.10 -13.44 6.31
N PRO A 138 8.83 -12.17 6.68
CA PRO A 138 9.61 -11.05 6.18
C PRO A 138 11.04 -11.16 6.72
N GLY A 139 12.00 -11.38 5.82
CA GLY A 139 13.42 -11.13 6.12
C GLY A 139 13.60 -9.65 6.48
N PRO A 140 14.58 -9.31 7.36
CA PRO A 140 14.73 -7.97 7.89
C PRO A 140 14.85 -6.96 6.74
N ALA A 141 14.04 -5.90 6.83
CA ALA A 141 13.93 -4.83 5.86
C ALA A 141 15.32 -4.36 5.41
N ALA A 142 15.65 -4.61 4.14
CA ALA A 142 16.83 -4.02 3.52
C ALA A 142 16.67 -2.49 3.56
N ALA A 143 17.64 -1.83 4.21
CA ALA A 143 17.80 -0.39 4.17
C ALA A 143 17.81 0.11 2.71
N PRO A 144 17.30 1.32 2.41
CA PRO A 144 17.33 1.86 1.06
C PRO A 144 18.78 1.93 0.56
N PRO A 145 19.05 1.67 -0.72
CA PRO A 145 20.38 1.86 -1.27
C PRO A 145 20.74 3.35 -1.13
N LEU A 146 21.85 3.61 -0.44
CA LEU A 146 22.44 4.94 -0.36
C LEU A 146 22.65 5.44 -1.80
N ASP A 147 21.97 6.52 -2.16
CA ASP A 147 22.11 7.21 -3.42
C ASP A 147 23.60 7.53 -3.65
N ARG A 148 24.19 6.82 -4.61
CA ARG A 148 25.60 6.93 -4.94
C ARG A 148 25.74 8.13 -5.86
N HIS A 149 25.85 9.32 -5.27
CA HIS A 149 26.18 10.54 -5.98
C HIS A 149 27.57 10.40 -6.64
N PRO A 150 27.71 10.55 -7.97
CA PRO A 150 29.01 10.64 -8.59
C PRO A 150 29.45 12.11 -8.59
N ASP A 151 30.11 12.57 -7.53
CA ASP A 151 30.88 13.83 -7.64
C ASP A 151 32.26 13.49 -8.21
N GLY A 152 32.38 13.68 -9.52
CA GLY A 152 33.66 13.84 -10.17
C GLY A 152 34.07 15.32 -10.12
N ARG A 153 35.14 15.61 -9.40
CA ARG A 153 36.10 16.71 -9.67
C ARG A 153 37.48 16.22 -9.26
N ASP A 154 38.33 15.84 -10.21
CA ASP A 154 39.24 16.73 -10.93
C ASP A 154 40.07 17.62 -9.98
N ARG A 155 41.32 17.20 -9.72
CA ARG A 155 42.49 18.01 -10.08
C ARG A 155 43.82 17.26 -9.93
N GLU A 156 44.63 17.50 -10.94
CA GLU A 156 45.97 17.01 -11.34
C GLU A 156 47.15 17.14 -10.32
N PRO A 157 48.35 16.58 -10.66
CA PRO A 157 49.57 16.38 -9.83
C PRO A 157 50.51 17.62 -9.90
N PRO A 158 51.87 17.61 -9.75
CA PRO A 158 52.86 16.60 -9.35
C PRO A 158 53.94 17.07 -8.33
N ARG A 159 54.79 16.14 -7.84
CA ARG A 159 56.25 16.10 -8.06
C ARG A 159 56.90 14.88 -7.40
#